data_AF-I1NL79-F1
#
_entry.id   AF-I1NL79-F1
#
_cell.length_a   1.000
_cell.length_b   1.000
_cell.length_c   1.000
_cell.angle_alpha   90.00
_cell.angle_beta   90.00
_cell.angle_gamma   90.00
#
_symmetry.space_group_name_H-M   'P 1'
#
loop_
_entity.id
_entity.type
_entity.pdbx_description
1 polymer ?
#
loop_
_entity_poly.entity_id
_entity_poly.type
_entity_poly.pdbx_seq_one_letter_code
_entity_poly.pdbx_strand_id
1 'polypeptide(L)'
;MGRGKIEIKRIENTTNRQVTFCKRRNGLLKKAYELSVLCDAEVALIVFSSRGRLYEYANNSVKSTVERYKKANSDTSNSGTVAEVNAQHYQQESSKLRQQISSLQNANSRTIVGDSINTMSLRDLKQVENRLEKGIAKIRARKNELLYAEVEYMQKRIILQEVELQNDNMYLRSKVVENERGQQPLNMMGAASTSEYDHMVNNPYDSRNFLQVNIMQQPQHYAHQLQPTTLQLGQQPAFN
;
A
#
# COMPACT_ATOMS: atom_id res chain seq x y z
N MET A 1 -7.30 58.84 46.66
CA MET A 1 -7.37 57.65 47.54
C MET A 1 -6.62 56.50 46.86
N GLY A 2 -5.35 56.30 47.19
CA GLY A 2 -4.51 55.26 46.57
C GLY A 2 -4.85 53.88 47.15
N ARG A 3 -5.19 52.91 46.28
CA ARG A 3 -5.32 51.50 46.66
C ARG A 3 -3.92 50.95 47.01
N GLY A 4 -3.83 50.13 48.05
CA GLY A 4 -2.58 49.53 48.52
C GLY A 4 -1.86 48.69 47.45
N LYS A 5 -0.58 48.40 47.71
CA LYS A 5 0.26 47.55 46.85
C LYS A 5 -0.40 46.19 46.66
N ILE A 6 -0.46 45.73 45.40
CA ILE A 6 -0.95 44.38 45.05
C ILE A 6 0.20 43.53 44.54
N GLU A 7 0.13 42.21 44.77
CA GLU A 7 1.09 41.24 44.23
C GLU A 7 0.90 41.06 42.72
N ILE A 8 2.00 40.81 41.98
CA ILE A 8 1.96 40.51 40.54
C ILE A 8 1.66 39.03 40.35
N LYS A 9 0.37 38.68 40.47
CA LYS A 9 -0.20 37.36 40.16
C LYS A 9 -1.55 37.49 39.48
N ARG A 10 -2.08 36.39 38.93
CA ARG A 10 -3.42 36.37 38.33
C ARG A 10 -4.47 36.77 39.37
N ILE A 11 -5.35 37.71 39.01
CA ILE A 11 -6.49 38.11 39.86
C ILE A 11 -7.59 37.06 39.67
N GLU A 12 -7.94 36.32 40.72
CA GLU A 12 -8.93 35.23 40.62
C GLU A 12 -10.36 35.72 40.41
N ASN A 13 -10.78 36.74 41.17
CA ASN A 13 -12.11 37.34 41.03
C ASN A 13 -12.29 37.97 39.63
N THR A 14 -13.27 37.46 38.88
CA THR A 14 -13.56 37.82 37.48
C THR A 14 -13.89 39.29 37.30
N THR A 15 -14.73 39.86 38.16
CA THR A 15 -15.15 41.27 38.12
C THR A 15 -13.97 42.19 38.41
N ASN A 16 -13.20 41.92 39.46
CA ASN A 16 -12.00 42.70 39.80
C ASN A 16 -10.92 42.58 38.71
N ARG A 17 -10.78 41.41 38.09
CA ARG A 17 -9.88 41.19 36.96
C ARG A 17 -10.30 42.02 35.75
N GLN A 18 -11.59 42.06 35.43
CA GLN A 18 -12.11 42.86 34.30
C GLN A 18 -11.91 44.37 34.52
N VAL A 19 -12.25 44.87 35.71
CA VAL A 19 -12.06 46.30 36.04
C VAL A 19 -10.59 46.67 36.01
N THR A 20 -9.73 45.83 36.61
CA THR A 20 -8.28 46.03 36.59
C THR A 20 -7.72 45.99 35.18
N PHE A 21 -8.15 45.04 34.34
CA PHE A 21 -7.75 44.94 32.94
C PHE A 21 -8.08 46.22 32.18
N CYS A 22 -9.33 46.71 32.28
CA CYS A 22 -9.73 47.94 31.61
C CYS A 22 -8.87 49.14 32.04
N LYS A 23 -8.62 49.30 33.34
CA LYS A 23 -7.81 50.41 33.87
C LYS A 23 -6.33 50.29 33.48
N ARG A 24 -5.71 49.12 33.66
CA ARG A 24 -4.28 48.91 33.35
C ARG A 24 -4.01 48.94 31.85
N ARG A 25 -4.88 48.34 31.03
CA ARG A 25 -4.77 48.42 29.56
C ARG A 25 -4.83 49.88 29.10
N ASN A 26 -5.78 50.67 29.60
CA ASN A 26 -5.88 52.09 29.24
C ASN A 26 -4.66 52.89 29.75
N GLY A 27 -4.15 52.59 30.95
CA GLY A 27 -2.92 53.20 31.47
C GLY A 27 -1.70 52.88 30.62
N LEU A 28 -1.57 51.62 30.18
CA LEU A 28 -0.48 51.16 29.31
C LEU A 28 -0.56 51.81 27.93
N LEU A 29 -1.76 51.93 27.35
CA LEU A 29 -2.01 52.63 26.09
C LEU A 29 -1.58 54.11 26.18
N LYS A 30 -1.94 54.79 27.27
CA LYS A 30 -1.49 56.18 27.50
C LYS A 30 0.02 56.30 27.58
N LYS A 31 0.70 55.36 28.26
CA LYS A 31 2.16 55.35 28.36
C LYS A 31 2.84 55.08 27.02
N ALA A 32 2.30 54.16 26.23
CA ALA A 32 2.78 53.90 24.88
C ALA A 32 2.63 55.14 23.98
N TYR A 33 1.50 55.83 24.07
CA TYR A 33 1.25 57.09 23.37
C TYR A 33 2.25 58.18 23.80
N GLU A 34 2.40 58.42 25.10
CA GLU A 34 3.36 59.39 25.65
C GLU A 34 4.78 59.12 25.13
N LEU A 35 5.24 57.86 25.16
CA LEU A 35 6.56 57.48 24.66
C LEU A 35 6.71 57.76 23.16
N SER A 36 5.70 57.40 22.36
CA SER A 36 5.74 57.62 20.90
C SER A 36 5.85 59.10 20.54
N VAL A 37 5.16 59.98 21.27
CA VAL A 37 5.15 61.42 21.00
C VAL A 37 6.39 62.11 21.57
N LEU A 38 6.79 61.78 22.80
CA LEU A 38 7.90 62.46 23.48
C LEU A 38 9.26 62.12 22.88
N CYS A 39 9.41 60.92 22.31
CA CYS A 39 10.69 60.41 21.82
C CYS A 39 10.70 60.12 20.32
N ASP A 40 9.65 60.50 19.58
CA ASP A 40 9.46 60.17 18.16
C ASP A 40 9.71 58.68 17.85
N ALA A 41 9.25 57.82 18.76
CA ALA A 41 9.47 56.39 18.70
C ALA A 41 8.29 55.69 18.01
N GLU A 42 8.56 54.76 17.08
CA GLU A 42 7.54 53.86 16.55
C GLU A 42 7.18 52.82 17.61
N VAL A 43 5.92 52.84 18.05
CA VAL A 43 5.42 51.99 19.13
C VAL A 43 4.14 51.29 18.68
N ALA A 44 4.11 49.97 18.82
CA ALA A 44 2.89 49.17 18.68
C ALA A 44 2.65 48.34 19.94
N LEU A 45 1.39 48.26 20.37
CA LEU A 45 0.92 47.47 21.49
C LEU A 45 -0.26 46.60 21.06
N ILE A 46 -0.17 45.29 21.32
CA ILE A 46 -1.21 44.31 21.02
C ILE A 46 -1.58 43.59 22.32
N VAL A 47 -2.88 43.59 22.68
CA VAL A 47 -3.39 42.95 23.89
C VAL A 47 -4.60 42.08 23.57
N PHE A 48 -4.48 40.78 23.80
CA PHE A 48 -5.61 39.85 23.78
C PHE A 48 -6.15 39.66 25.20
N SER A 49 -7.44 39.89 25.38
CA SER A 49 -8.11 39.52 26.62
C SER A 49 -8.26 38.00 26.74
N SER A 50 -8.52 37.49 27.95
CA SER A 50 -8.82 36.06 28.17
C SER A 50 -10.09 35.58 27.45
N ARG A 51 -10.88 36.50 26.87
CA ARG A 51 -12.07 36.19 26.06
C ARG A 51 -11.79 36.26 24.55
N GLY A 52 -10.52 36.37 24.14
CA GLY A 52 -10.10 36.47 22.74
C GLY A 52 -10.30 37.85 22.10
N ARG A 53 -10.83 38.85 22.82
CA ARG A 53 -10.99 40.22 22.26
C ARG A 53 -9.63 40.89 22.10
N LEU A 54 -9.37 41.41 20.90
CA LEU A 54 -8.21 42.20 20.54
C LEU A 54 -8.38 43.66 20.97
N TYR A 55 -7.33 44.22 21.58
CA TYR A 55 -7.15 45.65 21.81
C TYR A 55 -5.76 46.04 21.35
N GLU A 56 -5.66 47.05 20.50
CA GLU A 56 -4.38 47.44 19.91
C GLU A 56 -4.21 48.95 19.85
N TYR A 57 -2.94 49.37 19.72
CA TYR A 57 -2.53 50.73 19.48
C TYR A 57 -1.24 50.74 18.66
N ALA A 58 -1.16 51.66 17.72
CA ALA A 58 0.06 52.02 17.03
C ALA A 58 0.01 53.51 16.68
N ASN A 59 1.16 54.17 16.64
CA ASN A 59 1.25 55.55 16.13
C ASN A 59 1.11 55.62 14.59
N ASN A 60 1.50 54.54 13.89
CA ASN A 60 1.28 54.36 12.46
C ASN A 60 0.34 53.17 12.21
N SER A 61 0.89 52.00 11.85
CA SER A 61 0.13 50.77 11.67
C SER A 61 0.75 49.63 12.46
N VAL A 62 -0.09 48.85 13.13
CA VAL A 62 0.34 47.61 13.80
C VAL A 62 1.00 46.68 12.78
N LYS A 63 0.41 46.56 11.59
CA LYS A 63 0.94 45.73 10.50
C LYS A 63 2.33 46.19 10.07
N SER A 64 2.53 47.49 9.82
CA SER A 64 3.83 48.02 9.40
C SER A 64 4.90 47.85 10.48
N THR A 65 4.55 48.08 11.74
CA THR A 65 5.48 47.95 12.87
C THR A 65 5.91 46.49 13.04
N VAL A 66 4.98 45.53 12.92
CA VAL A 66 5.27 44.09 12.97
C VAL A 66 6.10 43.64 11.77
N GLU A 67 5.83 44.15 10.57
CA GLU A 67 6.65 43.89 9.38
C GLU A 67 8.08 44.40 9.54
N ARG A 68 8.26 45.63 10.07
CA ARG A 68 9.57 46.20 10.39
C ARG A 68 10.32 45.35 11.43
N TYR A 69 9.63 44.89 12.48
CA TYR A 69 10.20 43.99 13.49
C TYR A 69 10.67 42.66 12.87
N LYS A 70 9.83 42.05 12.02
CA LYS A 70 10.19 40.81 11.31
C LYS A 70 11.44 41.00 10.45
N LYS A 71 11.52 42.13 9.72
CA LYS A 71 12.68 42.47 8.90
C LYS A 71 13.95 42.70 9.74
N ALA A 72 13.85 43.46 10.82
CA ALA A 72 14.99 43.71 11.72
C ALA A 72 15.52 42.40 12.35
N ASN A 73 14.62 41.47 12.68
CA ASN A 73 15.02 40.15 13.15
C ASN A 73 15.63 39.29 12.04
N SER A 74 15.06 39.26 10.83
CA SER A 74 15.64 38.49 9.72
C SER A 74 17.03 38.97 9.33
N ASP A 75 17.27 40.29 9.38
CA ASP A 75 18.59 40.88 9.07
C ASP A 75 19.62 40.59 10.17
N THR A 76 19.16 40.32 11.40
CA THR A 76 20.02 39.97 12.55
C THR A 76 20.29 38.46 12.63
N SER A 77 19.47 37.64 11.97
CA SER A 77 19.54 36.19 12.12
C SER A 77 19.55 35.41 10.79
N ASN A 78 20.77 35.02 10.40
CA ASN A 78 21.07 33.68 9.86
C ASN A 78 20.66 32.53 10.81
N SER A 79 19.69 32.76 11.70
CA SER A 79 19.14 31.84 12.67
C SER A 79 17.64 32.10 12.70
N GLY A 80 16.90 31.46 11.79
CA GLY A 80 15.45 31.37 11.90
C GLY A 80 15.08 30.86 13.30
N THR A 81 13.88 31.20 13.77
CA THR A 81 13.36 30.59 15.00
C THR A 81 13.38 29.07 14.86
N VAL A 82 13.54 28.29 15.95
CA VAL A 82 13.56 26.81 15.89
C VAL A 82 12.36 26.24 15.11
N ALA A 83 11.21 26.91 15.20
CA ALA A 83 10.01 26.57 14.43
C ALA A 83 10.15 26.81 12.91
N GLU A 84 10.77 27.91 12.50
CA GLU A 84 11.04 28.21 11.08
C GLU A 84 12.14 27.32 10.50
N VAL A 85 13.20 27.02 11.27
CA VAL A 85 14.25 26.08 10.87
C VAL A 85 13.66 24.68 10.69
N ASN A 86 12.80 24.23 11.61
CA ASN A 86 12.10 22.95 11.49
C ASN A 86 11.14 22.94 10.29
N ALA A 87 10.38 24.02 10.08
CA ALA A 87 9.47 24.12 8.93
C ALA A 87 10.23 24.10 7.61
N GLN A 88 11.35 24.82 7.51
CA GLN A 88 12.23 24.81 6.34
C GLN A 88 12.88 23.44 6.11
N HIS A 89 13.34 22.78 7.17
CA HIS A 89 13.88 21.43 7.10
C HIS A 89 12.84 20.43 6.54
N TYR A 90 11.63 20.40 7.10
CA TYR A 90 10.56 19.53 6.59
C TYR A 90 10.13 19.90 5.17
N GLN A 91 10.14 21.18 4.80
CA GLN A 91 9.85 21.62 3.45
C GLN A 91 10.92 21.14 2.45
N GLN A 92 12.20 21.18 2.83
CA GLN A 92 13.31 20.67 2.03
C GLN A 92 13.22 19.14 1.87
N GLU A 93 13.00 18.40 2.95
CA GLU A 93 12.84 16.93 2.89
C GLU A 93 11.63 16.54 2.03
N SER A 94 10.52 17.25 2.18
CA SER A 94 9.33 17.04 1.35
C SER A 94 9.57 17.35 -0.13
N SER A 95 10.41 18.36 -0.43
CA SER A 95 10.85 18.65 -1.80
C SER A 95 11.73 17.55 -2.38
N LYS A 96 12.71 17.05 -1.61
CA LYS A 96 13.57 15.93 -2.01
C LYS A 96 12.76 14.67 -2.29
N LEU A 97 11.80 14.35 -1.42
CA LEU A 97 10.90 13.20 -1.62
C LEU A 97 10.04 13.36 -2.87
N ARG A 98 9.48 14.55 -3.11
CA ARG A 98 8.74 14.84 -4.36
C ARG A 98 9.61 14.68 -5.61
N GLN A 99 10.86 15.14 -5.55
CA GLN A 99 11.82 14.97 -6.65
C GLN A 99 12.15 13.48 -6.87
N GLN A 100 12.35 12.70 -5.81
CA GLN A 100 12.57 11.26 -5.91
C GLN A 100 11.37 10.55 -6.53
N ILE A 101 10.15 10.84 -6.07
CA ILE A 101 8.91 10.29 -6.65
C ILE A 101 8.82 10.63 -8.13
N SER A 102 9.04 11.89 -8.51
CA SER A 102 9.02 12.30 -9.92
C SER A 102 10.10 11.60 -10.74
N SER A 103 11.31 11.44 -10.19
CA SER A 103 12.41 10.75 -10.87
C SER A 103 12.09 9.26 -11.10
N LEU A 104 11.48 8.59 -10.12
CA LEU A 104 11.07 7.20 -10.22
C LEU A 104 9.91 7.03 -11.20
N GLN A 105 8.93 7.94 -11.16
CA GLN A 105 7.81 7.95 -12.12
C GLN A 105 8.32 8.16 -13.55
N ASN A 106 9.23 9.11 -13.75
CA ASN A 106 9.84 9.36 -15.05
C ASN A 106 10.70 8.18 -15.53
N ALA A 107 11.41 7.51 -14.63
CA ALA A 107 12.14 6.30 -14.96
C ALA A 107 11.19 5.16 -15.35
N ASN A 108 10.10 4.96 -14.61
CA ASN A 108 9.11 3.93 -14.90
C ASN A 108 8.32 4.19 -16.19
N SER A 109 7.92 5.44 -16.47
CA SER A 109 7.22 5.79 -17.71
C SER A 109 8.12 5.55 -18.93
N ARG A 110 9.40 5.92 -18.84
CA ARG A 110 10.40 5.69 -19.90
C ARG A 110 10.72 4.21 -20.11
N THR A 111 10.75 3.40 -19.04
CA THR A 111 11.29 2.03 -19.12
C THR A 111 10.25 0.93 -19.20
N ILE A 112 9.06 1.11 -18.62
CA ILE A 112 8.06 0.04 -18.49
C ILE A 112 6.81 0.35 -19.32
N VAL A 113 6.34 1.59 -19.31
CA VAL A 113 5.11 1.98 -20.02
C VAL A 113 5.39 2.32 -21.49
N GLY A 114 6.58 2.84 -21.77
CA GLY A 114 7.01 3.15 -23.15
C GLY A 114 6.54 4.51 -23.66
N ASP A 115 5.97 5.36 -22.80
CA ASP A 115 5.36 6.64 -23.17
C ASP A 115 6.35 7.67 -23.77
N SER A 116 7.66 7.45 -23.61
CA SER A 116 8.70 8.36 -24.09
C SER A 116 9.71 7.68 -25.03
N ILE A 117 9.39 6.52 -25.60
CA ILE A 117 10.30 5.79 -26.50
C ILE A 117 10.77 6.67 -27.67
N ASN A 118 9.89 7.54 -28.19
CA ASN A 118 10.18 8.42 -29.32
C ASN A 118 11.26 9.48 -29.05
N THR A 119 11.58 9.76 -27.77
CA THR A 119 12.58 10.78 -27.38
C THR A 119 13.84 10.16 -26.79
N MET A 120 13.97 8.83 -26.77
CA MET A 120 15.12 8.12 -26.23
C MET A 120 16.24 7.96 -27.26
N SER A 121 17.48 7.92 -26.78
CA SER A 121 18.62 7.56 -27.63
C SER A 121 18.61 6.07 -27.95
N LEU A 122 19.25 5.68 -29.07
CA LEU A 122 19.42 4.27 -29.46
C LEU A 122 20.09 3.43 -28.35
N ARG A 123 21.04 4.03 -27.61
CA ARG A 123 21.74 3.37 -26.51
C ARG A 123 20.77 3.03 -25.37
N ASP A 124 19.94 4.00 -25.00
CA ASP A 124 18.97 3.84 -23.90
C ASP A 124 17.88 2.85 -24.30
N LEU A 125 17.44 2.88 -25.56
CA LEU A 125 16.45 1.93 -26.09
C LEU A 125 16.96 0.49 -26.03
N LYS A 126 18.20 0.25 -26.46
CA LYS A 126 18.86 -1.06 -26.35
C LYS A 126 19.00 -1.50 -24.89
N GLN A 127 19.24 -0.58 -23.96
CA GLN A 127 19.28 -0.91 -22.53
C GLN A 127 17.91 -1.33 -22.00
N VAL A 128 16.83 -0.67 -22.41
CA VAL A 128 15.46 -1.04 -22.03
C VAL A 128 15.10 -2.41 -22.60
N GLU A 129 15.37 -2.65 -23.88
CA GLU A 129 15.17 -3.95 -24.54
C GLU A 129 15.84 -5.08 -23.75
N ASN A 130 17.14 -4.95 -23.46
CA ASN A 130 17.89 -5.95 -22.68
C ASN A 130 17.31 -6.18 -21.27
N ARG A 131 16.78 -5.14 -20.63
CA ARG A 131 16.16 -5.27 -19.30
C ARG A 131 14.81 -6.00 -19.40
N LEU A 132 14.00 -5.69 -20.42
CA LEU A 132 12.72 -6.34 -20.66
C LEU A 132 12.91 -7.81 -21.05
N GLU A 133 13.85 -8.12 -21.93
CA GLU A 133 14.18 -9.49 -22.31
C GLU A 133 14.57 -10.34 -21.10
N LYS A 134 15.47 -9.83 -20.25
CA LYS A 134 15.85 -10.49 -19.00
C LYS A 134 14.67 -10.66 -18.05
N GLY A 135 13.81 -9.65 -17.95
CA GLY A 135 12.59 -9.69 -17.13
C GLY A 135 11.62 -10.78 -17.61
N ILE A 136 11.32 -10.80 -18.90
CA ILE A 136 10.45 -11.78 -19.53
C ILE A 136 11.03 -13.20 -19.42
N ALA A 137 12.33 -13.36 -19.63
CA ALA A 137 13.00 -14.65 -19.47
C ALA A 137 12.84 -15.20 -18.05
N LYS A 138 13.03 -14.36 -17.02
CA LYS A 138 12.80 -14.73 -15.61
C LYS A 138 11.36 -15.12 -15.34
N ILE A 139 10.39 -14.34 -15.83
CA ILE A 139 8.96 -14.64 -15.67
C ILE A 139 8.62 -15.98 -16.32
N ARG A 140 9.08 -16.23 -17.55
CA ARG A 140 8.86 -17.49 -18.27
C ARG A 140 9.49 -18.68 -17.54
N ALA A 141 10.74 -18.55 -17.09
CA ALA A 141 11.42 -19.59 -16.32
C ALA A 141 10.63 -19.96 -15.06
N ARG A 142 10.21 -18.96 -14.29
CA ARG A 142 9.41 -19.18 -13.08
C ARG A 142 8.04 -19.80 -13.38
N LYS A 143 7.38 -19.36 -14.45
CA LYS A 143 6.10 -19.93 -14.87
C LYS A 143 6.25 -21.40 -15.27
N ASN A 144 7.31 -21.74 -15.99
CA ASN A 144 7.59 -23.12 -16.40
C ASN A 144 7.91 -23.99 -15.18
N GLU A 145 8.73 -23.51 -14.24
CA GLU A 145 9.04 -24.21 -12.99
C GLU A 145 7.75 -24.56 -12.21
N LEU A 146 6.85 -23.59 -12.04
CA LEU A 146 5.57 -23.81 -11.36
C LEU A 146 4.66 -24.77 -12.13
N LEU A 147 4.64 -24.68 -13.46
CA LEU A 147 3.85 -25.58 -14.30
C LEU A 147 4.36 -27.02 -14.21
N TYR A 148 5.67 -27.23 -14.23
CA TYR A 148 6.26 -28.57 -14.07
C TYR A 148 5.94 -29.15 -12.68
N ALA A 149 6.07 -28.35 -11.63
CA ALA A 149 5.70 -28.78 -10.28
C ALA A 149 4.22 -29.19 -10.18
N GLU A 150 3.32 -28.46 -10.84
CA GLU A 150 1.89 -28.79 -10.86
C GLU A 150 1.62 -30.10 -11.64
N VAL A 151 2.28 -30.29 -12.79
CA VAL A 151 2.16 -31.53 -13.58
C VAL A 151 2.65 -32.74 -12.78
N GLU A 152 3.82 -32.63 -12.15
CA GLU A 152 4.38 -33.70 -11.30
C GLU A 152 3.45 -34.03 -10.12
N TYR A 153 2.88 -33.00 -9.49
CA TYR A 153 1.90 -33.19 -8.41
C TYR A 153 0.67 -33.97 -8.88
N MET A 154 0.08 -33.58 -10.01
CA MET A 154 -1.08 -34.27 -10.57
C MET A 154 -0.76 -35.71 -10.97
N GLN A 155 0.38 -35.96 -11.61
CA GLN A 155 0.82 -37.31 -11.98
C GLN A 155 1.00 -38.20 -10.75
N LYS A 156 1.64 -37.67 -9.69
CA LYS A 156 1.81 -38.42 -8.44
C LYS A 156 0.47 -38.78 -7.81
N ARG A 157 -0.52 -37.89 -7.84
CA ARG A 157 -1.87 -38.18 -7.36
C ARG A 157 -2.56 -39.29 -8.14
N ILE A 158 -2.46 -39.25 -9.47
CA ILE A 158 -3.04 -40.29 -10.35
C ILE A 158 -2.41 -41.65 -10.04
N ILE A 159 -1.07 -41.71 -9.93
CA ILE A 159 -0.36 -42.97 -9.62
C ILE A 159 -0.78 -43.51 -8.25
N LEU A 160 -0.87 -42.66 -7.22
CA LEU A 160 -1.30 -43.09 -5.89
C LEU A 160 -2.74 -43.63 -5.89
N GLN A 161 -3.65 -42.99 -6.62
CA GLN A 161 -5.03 -43.43 -6.73
C GLN A 161 -5.15 -44.76 -7.48
N GLU A 162 -4.36 -44.96 -8.53
CA GLU A 162 -4.30 -46.23 -9.26
C GLU A 162 -3.83 -47.38 -8.35
N VAL A 163 -2.79 -47.14 -7.53
CA VAL A 163 -2.28 -48.13 -6.57
C VAL A 163 -3.34 -48.47 -5.50
N GLU A 164 -4.07 -47.48 -4.99
CA GLU A 164 -5.16 -47.69 -4.04
C GLU A 164 -6.28 -48.54 -4.63
N LEU A 165 -6.72 -48.22 -5.86
CA LEU A 165 -7.75 -48.99 -6.57
C LEU A 165 -7.31 -50.42 -6.88
N GLN A 166 -6.03 -50.64 -7.19
CA GLN A 166 -5.48 -51.98 -7.41
C GLN A 166 -5.48 -52.80 -6.12
N ASN A 167 -5.09 -52.20 -5.00
CA ASN A 167 -5.13 -52.84 -3.68
C ASN A 167 -6.57 -53.21 -3.27
N ASP A 168 -7.53 -52.30 -3.47
CA ASP A 168 -8.94 -52.54 -3.18
C ASP A 168 -9.52 -53.67 -4.04
N ASN A 169 -9.21 -53.69 -5.35
CA ASN A 169 -9.62 -54.77 -6.24
C ASN A 169 -9.03 -56.13 -5.81
N MET A 170 -7.76 -56.15 -5.41
CA MET A 170 -7.12 -57.36 -4.90
C MET A 170 -7.80 -57.85 -3.60
N TYR A 171 -8.11 -56.92 -2.69
CA TYR A 171 -8.84 -57.21 -1.45
C TYR A 171 -10.23 -57.78 -1.72
N LEU A 172 -11.01 -57.15 -2.61
CA LEU A 172 -12.35 -57.60 -2.98
C LEU A 172 -12.32 -58.99 -3.63
N ARG A 173 -11.37 -59.25 -4.54
CA ARG A 173 -11.18 -60.58 -5.13
C ARG A 173 -10.90 -61.64 -4.06
N SER A 174 -10.04 -61.33 -3.09
CA SER A 174 -9.79 -62.23 -1.96
C SER A 174 -11.05 -62.50 -1.13
N LYS A 175 -11.87 -61.47 -0.87
CA LYS A 175 -13.12 -61.60 -0.11
C LYS A 175 -14.18 -62.41 -0.85
N VAL A 176 -14.29 -62.26 -2.17
CA VAL A 176 -15.19 -63.08 -3.00
C VAL A 176 -14.81 -64.56 -2.89
N VAL A 177 -13.53 -64.89 -3.04
CA VAL A 177 -13.04 -66.27 -2.90
C VAL A 177 -13.32 -66.84 -1.51
N GLU A 178 -13.13 -66.06 -0.44
CA GLU A 178 -13.50 -66.48 0.92
C GLU A 178 -15.01 -66.76 1.06
N ASN A 179 -15.87 -65.90 0.50
CA ASN A 179 -17.32 -66.03 0.59
C ASN A 179 -17.84 -67.24 -0.20
N GLU A 180 -17.32 -67.47 -1.41
CA GLU A 180 -17.63 -68.65 -2.22
C GLU A 180 -17.28 -69.95 -1.49
N ARG A 181 -16.13 -70.00 -0.81
CA ARG A 181 -15.73 -71.16 0.01
C ARG A 181 -16.66 -71.36 1.22
N GLY A 182 -17.24 -70.29 1.76
CA GLY A 182 -18.22 -70.35 2.86
C GLY A 182 -19.63 -70.80 2.44
N GLN A 183 -20.03 -70.61 1.19
CA GLN A 183 -21.36 -70.97 0.66
C GLN A 183 -21.44 -72.39 0.05
N GLN A 184 -20.29 -73.02 -0.19
CA GLN A 184 -20.19 -74.37 -0.76
C GLN A 184 -20.87 -75.52 0.03
N PRO A 185 -21.31 -75.41 1.30
CA PRO A 185 -22.12 -76.50 1.87
C PRO A 185 -23.59 -76.47 1.43
N LEU A 186 -24.12 -75.42 0.77
CA LEU A 186 -25.57 -75.26 0.62
C LEU A 186 -26.17 -75.40 -0.79
N ASN A 187 -25.39 -75.47 -1.86
CA ASN A 187 -25.96 -75.41 -3.22
C ASN A 187 -25.32 -76.44 -4.19
N MET A 188 -25.51 -77.72 -3.92
CA MET A 188 -25.20 -78.83 -4.85
C MET A 188 -26.47 -79.42 -5.48
N MET A 189 -27.33 -78.57 -6.07
CA MET A 189 -28.33 -79.06 -7.03
C MET A 189 -28.85 -77.92 -7.94
N GLY A 190 -28.39 -77.88 -9.20
CA GLY A 190 -29.13 -77.18 -10.25
C GLY A 190 -28.29 -76.42 -11.29
N ALA A 191 -28.34 -76.94 -12.51
CA ALA A 191 -28.18 -76.25 -13.80
C ALA A 191 -26.78 -75.77 -14.22
N ALA A 192 -26.23 -76.55 -15.15
CA ALA A 192 -25.24 -76.11 -16.12
C ALA A 192 -25.75 -74.89 -16.91
N SER A 193 -25.00 -73.79 -16.89
CA SER A 193 -24.84 -72.78 -17.95
C SER A 193 -23.99 -71.63 -17.39
N THR A 194 -22.78 -71.47 -17.92
CA THR A 194 -22.02 -70.21 -18.12
C THR A 194 -20.53 -70.56 -18.24
N SER A 195 -20.11 -70.97 -19.44
CA SER A 195 -18.70 -71.15 -19.78
C SER A 195 -18.37 -70.35 -21.04
N GLU A 196 -18.47 -69.02 -20.94
CA GLU A 196 -17.94 -68.08 -21.95
C GLU A 196 -17.22 -66.87 -21.33
N TYR A 197 -16.68 -67.01 -20.11
CA TYR A 197 -15.89 -65.95 -19.46
C TYR A 197 -14.46 -66.36 -19.11
N ASP A 198 -13.94 -67.45 -19.67
CA ASP A 198 -12.65 -68.03 -19.24
C ASP A 198 -11.48 -67.79 -20.23
N HIS A 199 -11.56 -66.80 -21.13
CA HIS A 199 -10.53 -66.60 -22.17
C HIS A 199 -9.89 -65.20 -22.28
N MET A 200 -9.93 -64.37 -21.22
CA MET A 200 -9.16 -63.11 -21.20
C MET A 200 -8.10 -63.04 -20.09
N VAL A 201 -7.71 -64.18 -19.54
CA VAL A 201 -6.58 -64.28 -18.60
C VAL A 201 -5.28 -64.25 -19.40
N ASN A 202 -4.39 -63.32 -19.05
CA ASN A 202 -3.03 -63.08 -19.55
C ASN A 202 -2.86 -62.08 -20.70
N ASN A 203 -3.05 -60.80 -20.41
CA ASN A 203 -2.20 -59.78 -21.01
C ASN A 203 -1.78 -58.77 -19.94
N PRO A 204 -0.48 -58.48 -19.74
CA PRO A 204 -0.07 -57.39 -18.88
C PRO A 204 -0.54 -56.10 -19.54
N TYR A 205 -1.46 -55.37 -18.91
CA TYR A 205 -1.88 -54.06 -19.37
C TYR A 205 -0.65 -53.12 -19.37
N ASP A 206 -0.08 -52.89 -20.56
CA ASP A 206 0.98 -51.90 -20.76
C ASP A 206 0.33 -50.51 -20.91
N SER A 207 0.28 -49.74 -19.82
CA SER A 207 -0.31 -48.40 -19.75
C SER A 207 0.47 -47.31 -20.51
N ARG A 208 1.42 -47.67 -21.39
CA ARG A 208 2.31 -46.71 -22.05
C ARG A 208 1.72 -45.98 -23.27
N ASN A 209 0.53 -46.35 -23.75
CA ASN A 209 0.10 -45.93 -25.10
C ASN A 209 -0.94 -44.80 -25.18
N PHE A 210 -1.21 -44.04 -24.12
CA PHE A 210 -2.25 -42.98 -24.16
C PHE A 210 -1.77 -41.54 -24.38
N LEU A 211 -0.48 -41.28 -24.58
CA LEU A 211 0.03 -39.92 -24.80
C LEU A 211 1.09 -39.83 -25.89
N GLN A 212 0.68 -39.99 -27.15
CA GLN A 212 1.44 -39.43 -28.28
C GLN A 212 0.74 -38.15 -28.76
N VAL A 213 1.07 -37.02 -28.11
CA VAL A 213 0.68 -35.69 -28.59
C VAL A 213 1.72 -35.23 -29.60
N ASN A 214 1.33 -35.22 -30.87
CA ASN A 214 2.12 -34.73 -32.00
C ASN A 214 2.50 -33.25 -31.79
N ILE A 215 3.79 -32.98 -31.61
CA ILE A 215 4.38 -31.65 -31.75
C ILE A 215 4.71 -31.46 -33.22
N MET A 216 3.99 -30.56 -33.91
CA MET A 216 4.48 -29.62 -34.95
C MET A 216 3.32 -29.19 -35.87
N GLN A 217 2.81 -27.97 -35.65
CA GLN A 217 2.61 -26.88 -36.64
C GLN A 217 1.57 -25.86 -36.15
N GLN A 218 1.98 -24.59 -36.15
CA GLN A 218 1.14 -23.39 -36.09
C GLN A 218 1.19 -22.70 -37.47
N PRO A 219 0.37 -21.67 -37.80
CA PRO A 219 -0.78 -21.11 -37.07
C PRO A 219 -2.03 -20.88 -37.96
N GLN A 220 -3.24 -20.85 -37.40
CA GLN A 220 -4.30 -19.98 -37.93
C GLN A 220 -5.18 -19.43 -36.80
N HIS A 221 -5.47 -18.14 -36.93
CA HIS A 221 -6.17 -17.27 -36.01
C HIS A 221 -7.65 -17.66 -35.84
N TYR A 222 -8.15 -17.73 -34.60
CA TYR A 222 -9.49 -17.25 -34.26
C TYR A 222 -9.50 -16.70 -32.83
N ALA A 223 -10.08 -15.50 -32.70
CA ALA A 223 -10.18 -14.71 -31.49
C ALA A 223 -11.55 -14.90 -30.81
N HIS A 224 -11.61 -14.53 -29.52
CA HIS A 224 -12.79 -14.27 -28.66
C HIS A 224 -13.49 -15.50 -28.07
N GLN A 225 -13.81 -15.61 -26.76
CA GLN A 225 -14.03 -14.64 -25.68
C GLN A 225 -13.58 -15.25 -24.32
N LEU A 226 -12.80 -14.51 -23.53
CA LEU A 226 -12.55 -14.81 -22.11
C LEU A 226 -13.39 -13.86 -21.26
N GLN A 227 -14.18 -14.42 -20.33
CA GLN A 227 -14.78 -13.67 -19.23
C GLN A 227 -13.68 -13.10 -18.32
N PRO A 228 -13.79 -11.86 -17.83
CA PRO A 228 -12.82 -11.31 -16.90
C PRO A 228 -13.09 -11.80 -15.47
N THR A 229 -12.16 -12.57 -14.90
CA THR A 229 -12.11 -12.80 -13.45
C THR A 229 -11.53 -11.56 -12.78
N THR A 230 -12.37 -10.79 -12.11
CA THR A 230 -11.98 -9.60 -11.35
C THR A 230 -11.39 -10.00 -9.99
N LEU A 231 -10.11 -9.69 -9.78
CA LEU A 231 -9.48 -9.72 -8.46
C LEU A 231 -9.93 -8.48 -7.68
N GLN A 232 -10.77 -8.66 -6.67
CA GLN A 232 -11.12 -7.61 -5.71
C GLN A 232 -9.92 -7.31 -4.81
N LEU A 233 -9.35 -6.11 -4.95
CA LEU A 233 -8.55 -5.48 -3.89
C LEU A 233 -9.45 -4.52 -3.12
N GLY A 234 -9.49 -4.71 -1.80
CA GLY A 234 -10.34 -3.97 -0.88
C GLY A 234 -10.08 -2.46 -0.88
N GLN A 235 -11.16 -1.70 -0.98
CA GLN A 235 -11.19 -0.26 -0.68
C GLN A 235 -11.71 -0.06 0.75
N GLN A 236 -10.94 0.69 1.55
CA GLN A 236 -11.42 1.28 2.79
C GLN A 236 -12.42 2.41 2.47
N PRO A 237 -13.48 2.60 3.28
CA PRO A 237 -14.36 3.75 3.11
C PRO A 237 -13.77 5.00 3.74
N ALA A 238 -13.81 6.10 3.00
CA ALA A 238 -13.65 7.45 3.52
C ALA A 238 -14.89 7.83 4.34
N PHE A 239 -14.67 8.23 5.60
CA PHE A 239 -15.66 8.91 6.42
C PHE A 239 -15.70 10.39 6.03
N ASN A 240 -16.91 10.91 5.83
CA ASN A 240 -17.24 12.33 5.98
C ASN A 240 -17.30 12.69 7.47
#